data_AF-A0A9C9JP06-F1
#
_entry.id   AF-A0A9C9JP06-F1
#
_cell.length_a   1.000
_cell.length_b   1.000
_cell.length_c   1.000
_cell.angle_alpha   90.00
_cell.angle_beta   90.00
_cell.angle_gamma   90.00
#
_symmetry.space_group_name_H-M   'P 1'
#
loop_
_entity.id
_entity.type
_entity.pdbx_description
1 polymer ?
#
loop_
_entity_poly.entity_id
_entity_poly.type
_entity_poly.pdbx_seq_one_letter_code
_entity_poly.pdbx_strand_id
1 'polypeptide(L)'
;MSLVQFMEQYALLVRAELERCLDGVEHAALRQAMGHLLGRGKLLRPLLVLAAYEACGGGDGDRRAAGPTPSMVPYAAAFELIHTFTLIHDDLPCMDDADLRRGVAAVHIDAGEATAVLAGDALLNLAFARLAGEVDRPAAGPTQATGSTQATGSTQATGPSKT
;
A
#
# COMPACT_ATOMS: atom_id res chain seq x y z
N MET A 1 3.18 18.59 21.55
CA MET A 1 3.40 17.14 21.71
C MET A 1 4.90 16.89 21.83
N SER A 2 5.34 15.98 22.70
CA SER A 2 6.77 15.57 22.75
C SER A 2 7.10 14.60 21.62
N LEU A 3 8.38 14.43 21.28
CA LEU A 3 8.81 13.48 20.25
C LEU A 3 8.35 12.05 20.55
N VAL A 4 8.46 11.62 21.82
CA VAL A 4 8.05 10.27 22.23
C VAL A 4 6.54 10.09 22.03
N GLN A 5 5.73 11.06 22.45
CA GLN A 5 4.28 11.02 22.25
C GLN A 5 3.89 10.99 20.77
N PHE A 6 4.59 11.77 19.93
CA PHE A 6 4.41 11.76 18.49
C PHE A 6 4.68 10.38 17.89
N MET A 7 5.84 9.81 18.23
CA MET A 7 6.24 8.50 17.73
C MET A 7 5.27 7.42 18.17
N GLU A 8 4.85 7.40 19.43
CA GLU A 8 3.89 6.41 19.95
C GLU A 8 2.52 6.52 19.27
N GLN A 9 1.98 7.73 19.18
CA GLN A 9 0.68 7.96 18.55
C GLN A 9 0.67 7.52 17.09
N TYR A 10 1.63 7.99 16.29
CA TYR A 10 1.62 7.72 14.86
C TYR A 10 2.13 6.33 14.51
N ALA A 11 3.00 5.72 15.32
CA ALA A 11 3.37 4.32 15.14
C ALA A 11 2.15 3.41 15.30
N LEU A 12 1.24 3.70 16.25
CA LEU A 12 0.02 2.93 16.41
C LEU A 12 -0.88 3.02 15.17
N LEU A 13 -1.11 4.24 14.67
CA LEU A 13 -1.94 4.47 13.48
C LEU A 13 -1.34 3.81 12.23
N VAL A 14 -0.02 3.92 12.04
CA VAL A 14 0.67 3.29 10.92
C VAL A 14 0.59 1.77 11.00
N ARG A 15 0.76 1.16 12.17
CA ARG A 15 0.63 -0.31 12.33
C ARG A 15 -0.76 -0.80 11.94
N ALA A 16 -1.79 -0.13 12.44
CA ALA A 16 -3.17 -0.46 12.09
C ALA A 16 -3.42 -0.33 10.57
N GLU A 17 -2.87 0.71 9.94
CA GLU A 17 -3.00 0.88 8.49
C GLU A 17 -2.24 -0.20 7.71
N LEU A 18 -1.06 -0.61 8.16
CA LEU A 18 -0.29 -1.69 7.54
C LEU A 18 -1.02 -3.03 7.63
N GLU A 19 -1.68 -3.34 8.76
CA GLU A 19 -2.54 -4.51 8.90
C GLU A 19 -3.72 -4.42 7.92
N ARG A 20 -4.40 -3.27 7.86
CA ARG A 20 -5.51 -3.02 6.93
C ARG A 20 -5.10 -3.17 5.46
N CYS A 21 -3.84 -2.89 5.11
CA CYS A 21 -3.33 -3.13 3.77
C CYS A 21 -3.32 -4.61 3.37
N LEU A 22 -3.24 -5.53 4.31
CA LEU A 22 -3.17 -6.96 4.06
C LEU A 22 -4.54 -7.65 4.06
N ASP A 23 -5.60 -7.00 4.56
CA ASP A 23 -6.94 -7.58 4.64
C ASP A 23 -7.51 -7.97 3.27
N GLY A 24 -7.14 -7.25 2.21
CA GLY A 24 -7.56 -7.54 0.84
C GLY A 24 -6.81 -8.70 0.15
N VAL A 25 -5.85 -9.33 0.82
CA VAL A 25 -5.05 -10.42 0.24
C VAL A 25 -5.68 -11.77 0.59
N GLU A 26 -6.41 -12.35 -0.36
CA GLU A 26 -7.15 -13.60 -0.15
C GLU A 26 -6.21 -14.80 0.11
N HIS A 27 -5.12 -14.89 -0.66
CA HIS A 27 -4.20 -16.03 -0.59
C HIS A 27 -3.40 -16.02 0.72
N ALA A 28 -3.77 -16.92 1.64
CA ALA A 28 -3.25 -16.93 3.01
C ALA A 28 -1.71 -17.00 3.12
N ALA A 29 -1.06 -17.85 2.32
CA ALA A 29 0.40 -17.97 2.36
C ALA A 29 1.12 -16.69 1.90
N LEU A 30 0.57 -16.02 0.87
CA LEU A 30 1.13 -14.76 0.37
C LEU A 30 0.90 -13.65 1.40
N ARG A 31 -0.30 -13.56 1.97
CA ARG A 31 -0.61 -12.60 3.04
C ARG A 31 0.33 -12.78 4.24
N GLN A 32 0.59 -14.02 4.65
CA GLN A 32 1.53 -14.34 5.71
C GLN A 32 2.96 -13.89 5.35
N ALA A 33 3.44 -14.22 4.14
CA ALA A 33 4.77 -13.84 3.68
C ALA A 33 4.96 -12.31 3.62
N MET A 34 3.95 -11.59 3.13
CA MET A 34 3.91 -10.12 3.14
C MET A 34 3.98 -9.59 4.57
N GLY A 35 3.17 -10.14 5.48
CA GLY A 35 3.12 -9.74 6.89
C GLY A 35 4.35 -10.09 7.73
N HIS A 36 5.25 -10.94 7.22
CA HIS A 36 6.33 -11.56 8.02
C HIS A 36 7.31 -10.57 8.67
N LEU A 37 7.66 -9.50 7.94
CA LEU A 37 8.59 -8.45 8.39
C LEU A 37 7.90 -7.11 8.65
N LEU A 38 6.64 -6.98 8.22
CA LEU A 38 5.84 -5.77 8.29
C LEU A 38 5.60 -5.36 9.75
N GLY A 39 5.80 -4.08 10.05
CA GLY A 39 5.63 -3.54 11.41
C GLY A 39 6.70 -3.96 12.42
N ARG A 40 7.60 -4.90 12.14
CA ARG A 40 8.62 -5.38 13.10
C ARG A 40 9.81 -4.45 13.30
N GLY A 41 9.72 -3.22 12.78
CA GLY A 41 10.75 -2.19 12.86
C GLY A 41 10.33 -0.99 13.70
N LYS A 42 11.21 0.02 13.71
CA LYS A 42 11.01 1.31 14.40
C LYS A 42 10.06 2.26 13.67
N LEU A 43 9.58 1.90 12.47
CA LEU A 43 8.71 2.71 11.61
C LEU A 43 9.24 4.14 11.36
N LEU A 44 10.56 4.29 11.28
CA LEU A 44 11.18 5.61 11.11
C LEU A 44 10.74 6.28 9.80
N ARG A 45 10.59 5.52 8.71
CA ARG A 45 10.19 6.08 7.41
C ARG A 45 8.78 6.69 7.45
N PRO A 46 7.72 5.96 7.87
CA PRO A 46 6.40 6.56 8.05
C PRO A 46 6.40 7.78 8.98
N LEU A 47 7.10 7.69 10.11
CA LEU A 47 7.14 8.78 11.09
C LEU A 47 7.81 10.03 10.53
N LEU A 48 8.87 9.89 9.72
CA LEU A 48 9.50 11.01 9.03
C LEU A 48 8.59 11.66 7.99
N VAL A 49 7.77 10.88 7.27
CA VAL A 49 6.78 11.41 6.32
C VAL A 49 5.73 12.25 7.05
N LEU A 50 5.20 11.76 8.16
CA LEU A 50 4.21 12.47 8.96
C LEU A 50 4.81 13.73 9.61
N ALA A 51 6.03 13.64 10.13
CA ALA A 51 6.72 14.80 10.71
C ALA A 51 7.03 15.87 9.67
N ALA A 52 7.44 15.48 8.46
CA ALA A 52 7.64 16.40 7.34
C ALA A 52 6.32 17.09 6.93
N TYR A 53 5.22 16.35 6.91
CA TYR A 53 3.89 16.91 6.64
C TYR A 53 3.47 17.96 7.69
N GLU A 54 3.66 17.67 8.98
CA GLU A 54 3.41 18.63 10.06
C GLU A 54 4.30 19.87 9.94
N ALA A 55 5.59 19.68 9.65
CA ALA A 55 6.54 20.78 9.46
C ALA A 55 6.18 21.68 8.25
N CYS A 56 5.48 21.14 7.26
CA CYS A 56 4.97 21.88 6.10
C CYS A 56 3.58 22.51 6.33
N GLY A 57 3.04 22.48 7.56
CA GLY A 57 1.79 23.14 7.93
C GLY A 57 0.57 22.21 8.00
N GLY A 58 0.74 20.90 7.82
CA GLY A 58 -0.31 19.92 7.99
C GLY A 58 -0.39 19.44 9.44
N GLY A 59 -0.97 20.22 10.34
CA GLY A 59 -0.97 19.87 11.78
C GLY A 59 -2.10 20.48 12.58
N ASP A 60 -2.39 21.78 12.40
CA ASP A 60 -3.60 22.45 12.90
C ASP A 60 -3.56 23.94 12.52
N GLY A 61 -4.66 24.46 11.96
CA GLY A 61 -5.02 25.87 12.10
C GLY A 61 -4.73 26.85 10.95
N ASP A 62 -3.64 26.73 10.18
CA ASP A 62 -3.37 27.69 9.09
C ASP A 62 -3.81 27.14 7.72
N ARG A 63 -5.02 27.52 7.35
CA ARG A 63 -5.75 27.06 6.16
C ARG A 63 -5.15 27.67 4.90
N ARG A 64 -4.60 26.84 4.00
CA ARG A 64 -4.90 26.94 2.55
C ARG A 64 -4.98 25.62 1.76
N ALA A 65 -4.54 24.45 2.25
CA ALA A 65 -4.68 23.20 1.47
C ALA A 65 -4.58 21.86 2.22
N ALA A 66 -3.83 21.79 3.33
CA ALA A 66 -3.48 20.51 3.97
C ALA A 66 -4.52 20.09 5.05
N GLY A 67 -4.92 18.81 5.04
CA GLY A 67 -5.79 18.19 6.05
C GLY A 67 -5.05 17.81 7.35
N PRO A 68 -5.74 17.21 8.34
CA PRO A 68 -5.12 16.83 9.60
C PRO A 68 -4.09 15.71 9.40
N THR A 69 -2.98 15.68 10.15
CA THR A 69 -1.91 14.67 10.00
C THR A 69 -2.37 13.22 9.87
N PRO A 70 -3.40 12.74 10.62
CA PRO A 70 -3.91 11.38 10.44
C PRO A 70 -4.38 11.05 9.01
N SER A 71 -4.77 12.04 8.19
CA SER A 71 -5.13 11.80 6.78
C SER A 71 -3.94 11.37 5.93
N MET A 72 -2.71 11.58 6.40
CA MET A 72 -1.48 11.18 5.72
C MET A 72 -1.02 9.77 6.09
N VAL A 73 -1.66 9.10 7.04
CA VAL A 73 -1.26 7.75 7.50
C VAL A 73 -1.21 6.72 6.37
N PRO A 74 -2.18 6.63 5.44
CA PRO A 74 -2.10 5.69 4.31
C PRO A 74 -0.88 5.92 3.42
N TYR A 75 -0.53 7.19 3.17
CA TYR A 75 0.62 7.57 2.39
C TYR A 75 1.93 7.28 3.13
N ALA A 76 1.99 7.55 4.43
CA ALA A 76 3.14 7.22 5.27
C ALA A 76 3.37 5.70 5.37
N ALA A 77 2.30 4.91 5.50
CA ALA A 77 2.36 3.45 5.50
C ALA A 77 2.93 2.88 4.19
N ALA A 78 2.65 3.52 3.05
CA ALA A 78 3.22 3.12 1.76
C ALA A 78 4.75 3.08 1.76
N PHE A 79 5.42 3.97 2.51
CA PHE A 79 6.88 3.95 2.62
C PHE A 79 7.42 2.79 3.45
N GLU A 80 6.65 2.27 4.42
CA GLU A 80 7.03 1.04 5.13
C GLU A 80 6.72 -0.21 4.30
N LEU A 81 5.65 -0.20 3.49
CA LEU A 81 5.43 -1.24 2.48
C LEU A 81 6.60 -1.30 1.51
N ILE A 82 7.05 -0.14 1.00
CA ILE A 82 8.22 -0.06 0.13
C ILE A 82 9.45 -0.60 0.83
N HIS A 83 9.71 -0.13 2.06
CA HIS A 83 10.86 -0.62 2.83
C HIS A 83 10.83 -2.13 3.04
N THR A 84 9.66 -2.69 3.33
CA THR A 84 9.55 -4.12 3.58
C THR A 84 9.77 -4.91 2.30
N PHE A 85 9.27 -4.44 1.16
CA PHE A 85 9.57 -5.04 -0.14
C PHE A 85 11.07 -5.14 -0.36
N THR A 86 11.81 -4.03 -0.17
CA THR A 86 13.26 -4.03 -0.47
C THR A 86 13.97 -5.05 0.39
N LEU A 87 13.64 -5.13 1.69
CA LEU A 87 14.25 -6.11 2.60
C LEU A 87 13.96 -7.56 2.17
N ILE A 88 12.72 -7.87 1.78
CA ILE A 88 12.35 -9.23 1.37
C ILE A 88 13.14 -9.66 0.14
N HIS A 89 13.25 -8.77 -0.85
CA HIS A 89 14.02 -9.06 -2.05
C HIS A 89 15.52 -9.11 -1.73
N ASP A 90 16.07 -8.13 -0.99
CA ASP A 90 17.49 -8.07 -0.58
C ASP A 90 17.93 -9.38 0.10
N ASP A 91 17.06 -9.98 0.91
CA ASP A 91 17.35 -11.24 1.61
C ASP A 91 17.48 -12.46 0.66
N LEU A 92 17.05 -12.40 -0.61
CA LEU A 92 17.06 -13.55 -1.52
C LEU A 92 18.50 -14.08 -1.79
N PRO A 93 18.66 -15.38 -2.12
CA PRO A 93 19.97 -15.99 -2.41
C PRO A 93 20.75 -15.34 -3.56
N CYS A 94 20.04 -14.72 -4.50
CA CYS A 94 20.66 -14.01 -5.62
C CYS A 94 21.15 -12.60 -5.27
N MET A 95 20.85 -12.10 -4.06
CA MET A 95 21.26 -10.79 -3.56
C MET A 95 22.14 -10.93 -2.31
N ASP A 96 21.61 -10.77 -1.09
CA ASP A 96 22.41 -10.86 0.13
C ASP A 96 22.52 -12.28 0.70
N ASP A 97 21.67 -13.22 0.26
CA ASP A 97 21.60 -14.60 0.77
C ASP A 97 21.48 -14.64 2.31
N ALA A 98 20.57 -13.82 2.84
CA ALA A 98 20.46 -13.61 4.27
C ALA A 98 19.45 -14.59 4.91
N ASP A 99 19.93 -15.51 5.74
CA ASP A 99 19.06 -16.47 6.45
C ASP A 99 18.13 -15.81 7.48
N LEU A 100 18.55 -14.67 8.06
CA LEU A 100 17.87 -14.02 9.18
C LEU A 100 17.69 -12.52 8.96
N ARG A 101 16.51 -12.02 9.34
CA ARG A 101 16.19 -10.59 9.36
C ARG A 101 15.46 -10.23 10.65
N ARG A 102 15.99 -9.22 11.36
CA ARG A 102 15.42 -8.73 12.65
C ARG A 102 15.20 -9.84 13.69
N GLY A 103 16.10 -10.82 13.72
CA GLY A 103 16.07 -11.92 14.69
C GLY A 103 15.07 -13.05 14.37
N VAL A 104 14.47 -13.04 13.18
CA VAL A 104 13.67 -14.17 12.65
C VAL A 104 14.21 -14.63 11.30
N ALA A 105 13.78 -15.81 10.84
CA ALA A 105 14.09 -16.30 9.50
C ALA A 105 13.66 -15.29 8.43
N ALA A 106 14.45 -15.17 7.36
CA ALA A 106 14.06 -14.39 6.20
C ALA A 106 12.86 -15.04 5.48
N VAL A 107 12.13 -14.26 4.70
CA VAL A 107 10.88 -14.74 4.06
C VAL A 107 11.13 -15.92 3.13
N HIS A 108 12.26 -15.93 2.41
CA HIS A 108 12.58 -17.01 1.48
C HIS A 108 12.94 -18.32 2.21
N ILE A 109 13.45 -18.24 3.44
CA ILE A 109 13.70 -19.40 4.30
C ILE A 109 12.38 -20.01 4.78
N ASP A 110 11.42 -19.18 5.20
CA ASP A 110 10.15 -19.66 5.76
C ASP A 110 9.11 -20.04 4.70
N ALA A 111 9.06 -19.32 3.57
CA ALA A 111 8.00 -19.45 2.56
C ALA A 111 8.51 -19.87 1.18
N GLY A 112 9.82 -20.02 1.01
CA GLY A 112 10.47 -20.30 -0.27
C GLY A 112 10.70 -19.03 -1.11
N GLU A 113 11.70 -19.09 -2.00
CA GLU A 113 12.12 -17.97 -2.85
C GLU A 113 10.98 -17.44 -3.73
N ALA A 114 10.21 -18.32 -4.38
CA ALA A 114 9.12 -17.90 -5.26
C ALA A 114 8.06 -17.09 -4.51
N THR A 115 7.69 -17.52 -3.31
CA THR A 115 6.73 -16.78 -2.46
C THR A 115 7.33 -15.47 -1.97
N ALA A 116 8.62 -15.44 -1.62
CA ALA A 116 9.31 -14.23 -1.20
C ALA A 116 9.35 -13.17 -2.32
N VAL A 117 9.63 -13.59 -3.56
CA VAL A 117 9.57 -12.70 -4.73
C VAL A 117 8.17 -12.11 -4.89
N LEU A 118 7.13 -12.96 -4.90
CA LEU A 118 5.74 -12.51 -5.03
C LEU A 118 5.28 -11.62 -3.86
N ALA A 119 5.74 -11.89 -2.64
CA ALA A 119 5.44 -11.06 -1.48
C ALA A 119 6.03 -9.65 -1.63
N GLY A 120 7.28 -9.55 -2.09
CA GLY A 120 7.90 -8.25 -2.41
C GLY A 120 7.13 -7.49 -3.49
N ASP A 121 6.80 -8.14 -4.60
CA ASP A 121 6.05 -7.53 -5.70
C ASP A 121 4.65 -7.05 -5.26
N ALA A 122 3.95 -7.87 -4.48
CA ALA A 122 2.64 -7.52 -3.93
C ALA A 122 2.71 -6.31 -2.99
N LEU A 123 3.74 -6.22 -2.14
CA LEU A 123 3.94 -5.07 -1.25
C LEU A 123 4.25 -3.79 -2.02
N LEU A 124 5.08 -3.86 -3.07
CA LEU A 124 5.36 -2.72 -3.93
C LEU A 124 4.08 -2.21 -4.61
N ASN A 125 3.27 -3.12 -5.15
CA ASN A 125 1.98 -2.77 -5.77
C ASN A 125 1.00 -2.15 -4.76
N LEU A 126 0.89 -2.71 -3.55
CA LEU A 126 0.06 -2.12 -2.49
C LEU A 126 0.54 -0.73 -2.09
N ALA A 127 1.85 -0.51 -2.04
CA ALA A 127 2.40 0.81 -1.74
C ALA A 127 1.96 1.85 -2.77
N PHE A 128 2.06 1.52 -4.07
CA PHE A 128 1.61 2.42 -5.13
C PHE A 128 0.09 2.64 -5.11
N ALA A 129 -0.71 1.61 -4.80
CA ALA A 129 -2.14 1.77 -4.62
C ALA A 129 -2.45 2.79 -3.50
N ARG A 130 -1.75 2.73 -2.37
CA ARG A 130 -1.90 3.70 -1.28
C ARG A 130 -1.45 5.10 -1.67
N LEU A 131 -0.34 5.24 -2.38
CA LEU A 131 0.12 6.53 -2.90
C LEU A 131 -0.85 7.14 -3.92
N ALA A 132 -1.56 6.31 -4.69
CA ALA A 132 -2.60 6.73 -5.63
C ALA A 132 -3.93 7.11 -4.95
N GLY A 133 -4.03 7.00 -3.62
CA GLY A 133 -5.26 7.28 -2.87
C GLY A 133 -6.28 6.14 -2.93
N GLU A 134 -5.89 4.94 -3.34
CA GLU A 134 -6.75 3.76 -3.32
C GLU A 134 -6.78 3.19 -1.89
N VAL A 135 -7.69 3.72 -1.08
CA VAL A 135 -7.80 3.37 0.35
C VAL A 135 -8.61 2.09 0.58
N ASP A 136 -9.45 1.64 -0.38
CA ASP A 136 -10.42 0.55 -0.17
C ASP A 136 -10.64 -0.40 -1.39
N ARG A 137 -9.70 -0.49 -2.34
CA ARG A 137 -9.88 -1.46 -3.42
C ARG A 137 -9.22 -2.79 -3.03
N PRO A 138 -9.97 -3.90 -2.85
CA PRO A 138 -9.36 -5.22 -2.85
C PRO A 138 -8.57 -5.36 -4.15
N ALA A 139 -7.42 -6.05 -4.09
CA ALA A 139 -6.52 -6.21 -5.23
C ALA A 139 -7.35 -6.60 -6.45
N ALA A 140 -7.42 -5.68 -7.43
CA ALA A 140 -8.23 -5.90 -8.60
C ALA A 140 -7.70 -7.16 -9.30
N GLY A 141 -8.51 -8.21 -9.33
CA GLY A 141 -8.37 -9.25 -10.34
C GLY A 141 -8.31 -8.61 -11.73
N PRO A 142 -7.78 -9.30 -12.75
CA PRO A 142 -7.41 -8.71 -14.03
C PRO A 142 -8.53 -7.82 -14.55
N THR A 143 -8.24 -6.52 -14.61
CA THR A 143 -9.13 -5.47 -15.06
C THR A 143 -9.76 -5.90 -16.38
N GLN A 144 -11.03 -6.32 -16.35
CA GLN A 144 -11.81 -6.33 -17.57
C GLN A 144 -11.91 -4.87 -17.98
N ALA A 145 -11.18 -4.52 -19.03
CA ALA A 145 -11.33 -3.25 -19.71
C ALA A 145 -12.79 -3.14 -20.15
N THR A 146 -13.62 -2.46 -19.35
CA THR A 146 -14.96 -2.07 -19.76
C THR A 146 -14.79 -1.03 -20.85
N GLY A 147 -14.66 -1.50 -22.08
CA GLY A 147 -14.71 -0.67 -23.27
C GLY A 147 -16.04 0.07 -23.26
N SER A 148 -15.98 1.37 -23.01
CA SER A 148 -17.07 2.30 -23.32
C SER A 148 -17.16 2.43 -24.84
N THR A 149 -17.65 1.40 -25.52
CA THR A 149 -18.12 1.55 -26.89
C THR A 149 -19.46 2.28 -26.81
N GLN A 150 -19.42 3.60 -26.94
CA GLN A 150 -20.61 4.37 -27.30
C GLN A 150 -21.06 3.90 -28.70
N ALA A 151 -22.02 2.98 -28.72
CA ALA A 151 -22.78 2.65 -29.91
C ALA A 151 -23.69 3.84 -30.23
N THR A 152 -23.26 4.67 -31.17
CA THR A 152 -24.11 5.70 -31.78
C THR A 152 -25.22 4.99 -32.55
N GLY A 153 -26.39 4.84 -31.93
CA GLY A 153 -27.59 4.32 -32.58
C GLY A 153 -28.02 5.25 -33.71
N SER A 154 -28.00 4.73 -34.94
CA SER A 154 -28.65 5.37 -36.08
C SER A 154 -30.15 5.08 -36.02
N THR A 155 -30.93 6.13 -35.72
CA THR A 155 -32.40 6.09 -35.79
C THR A 155 -32.83 5.98 -37.26
N GLN A 156 -33.30 4.80 -37.68
CA GLN A 156 -34.11 4.69 -38.89
C GLN A 156 -35.48 5.31 -38.64
N ALA A 157 -35.81 6.35 -39.41
CA ALA A 157 -37.12 6.97 -39.43
C ALA A 157 -38.06 6.19 -40.36
N THR A 158 -39.17 5.71 -39.81
CA THR A 158 -40.22 4.97 -40.53
C THR A 158 -41.40 5.90 -40.85
N GLY A 159 -41.66 6.13 -42.15
CA GLY A 159 -42.97 6.52 -42.71
C GLY A 159 -43.44 7.98 -42.54
N PRO A 160 -44.38 8.48 -43.37
CA PRO A 160 -45.57 7.74 -43.79
C PRO A 160 -45.93 7.77 -45.30
N SER A 161 -46.86 6.87 -45.63
CA SER A 161 -47.57 6.66 -46.89
C SER A 161 -48.56 7.79 -47.24
N LYS A 162 -48.74 8.03 -48.56
CA LYS A 162 -49.90 8.52 -49.36
C LYS A 162 -49.30 9.18 -50.63
N THR A 163 -49.72 8.96 -51.86
CA THR A 163 -50.98 8.54 -52.49
C THR A 163 -50.65 7.99 -53.89
#